data_AF-A0A0N4VTJ4-F1
#
_entry.id   AF-A0A0N4VTJ4-F1
#
_cell.length_a   1.000
_cell.length_b   1.000
_cell.length_c   1.000
_cell.angle_alpha   90.00
_cell.angle_beta   90.00
_cell.angle_gamma   90.00
#
_symmetry.space_group_name_H-M   'P 1'
#
loop_
_entity.id
_entity.type
_entity.pdbx_description
1 polymer ?
#
loop_
_entity_poly.entity_id
_entity_poly.type
_entity_poly.pdbx_seq_one_letter_code
_entity_poly.pdbx_strand_id
1 'polypeptide(L)'
;LLHIRCHDAELRILKHAKEALVWFLEHLNLTEVLNERTEDTPWTWLGSMFYAGQLYTTIGYGFPATSTAAGRVASIFYILFGIPIFLIILKDIGRLMSRGCRKLYKRLRSSRRKIADTKSLQTVSHFFSNKMNARLHAENAFPIPIALSMLFLWILFSASLFCYWEREWGYLTSIYFFFVSISTVGLGDIVFMNPDMMIFNFLLILIGLALLSMCFNLIQVQSFSVFLFSFFCYTPT
;
A
#
# COMPACT_ATOMS: atom_id res chain seq x y z
N LEU A 1 -14.13 -53.14 -10.42
CA LEU A 1 -15.53 -53.01 -9.94
C LEU A 1 -15.68 -53.23 -8.43
N LEU A 2 -15.13 -54.31 -7.84
CA LEU A 2 -15.14 -54.54 -6.38
C LEU A 2 -14.40 -53.47 -5.56
N HIS A 3 -13.27 -52.96 -6.07
CA HIS A 3 -12.45 -51.95 -5.37
C HIS A 3 -13.13 -50.57 -5.25
N ILE A 4 -14.00 -50.21 -6.21
CA ILE A 4 -14.77 -48.95 -6.20
C ILE A 4 -15.93 -49.05 -5.20
N ARG A 5 -16.57 -50.22 -5.13
CA ARG A 5 -17.70 -50.49 -4.24
C ARG A 5 -17.30 -50.55 -2.76
N CYS A 6 -16.07 -51.01 -2.48
CA CYS A 6 -15.47 -51.00 -1.14
C CYS A 6 -15.20 -49.58 -0.65
N HIS A 7 -14.66 -48.73 -1.53
CA HIS A 7 -14.41 -47.32 -1.23
C HIS A 7 -15.71 -46.55 -0.92
N ASP A 8 -16.78 -46.77 -1.70
CA ASP A 8 -18.09 -46.15 -1.44
C ASP A 8 -18.75 -46.62 -0.13
N ALA A 9 -18.45 -47.84 0.33
CA ALA A 9 -18.97 -48.37 1.58
C ALA A 9 -18.22 -47.78 2.78
N GLU A 10 -16.89 -47.72 2.71
CA GLU A 10 -16.07 -47.06 3.73
C GLU A 10 -16.36 -45.56 3.82
N LEU A 11 -16.55 -44.89 2.68
CA LEU A 11 -16.91 -43.46 2.64
C LEU A 11 -18.25 -43.19 3.32
N ARG A 12 -19.23 -44.11 3.17
CA ARG A 12 -20.53 -44.02 3.83
C ARG A 12 -20.43 -44.22 5.35
N ILE A 13 -19.64 -45.19 5.79
CA ILE A 13 -19.39 -45.43 7.21
C ILE A 13 -18.68 -44.21 7.83
N LEU A 14 -17.67 -43.66 7.15
CA LEU A 14 -16.96 -42.46 7.58
C LEU A 14 -17.89 -41.24 7.65
N LYS A 15 -18.81 -41.11 6.68
CA LYS A 15 -19.79 -40.01 6.64
C LYS A 15 -20.77 -40.10 7.82
N HIS A 16 -21.31 -41.29 8.09
CA HIS A 16 -22.18 -41.50 9.25
C HIS A 16 -21.45 -41.33 10.58
N ALA A 17 -20.20 -41.79 10.68
CA ALA A 17 -19.36 -41.55 11.85
C ALA A 17 -19.11 -40.05 12.06
N LYS A 18 -18.84 -39.29 10.98
CA LYS A 18 -18.69 -37.83 11.04
C LYS A 18 -19.97 -37.15 11.49
N GLU A 19 -21.13 -37.53 10.94
CA GLU A 19 -22.43 -36.97 11.30
C GLU A 19 -22.78 -37.25 12.77
N ALA A 20 -22.56 -38.47 13.25
CA ALA A 20 -22.78 -38.83 14.65
C ALA A 20 -21.83 -38.08 15.61
N LEU A 21 -20.58 -37.89 15.19
CA LEU A 21 -19.59 -37.14 15.97
C LEU A 21 -19.94 -35.65 16.03
N VAL A 22 -20.35 -35.04 14.92
CA VAL A 22 -20.83 -33.64 14.89
C VAL A 22 -22.05 -33.47 15.79
N TRP A 23 -23.03 -34.38 15.71
CA TRP A 23 -24.21 -34.36 16.59
C TRP A 23 -23.82 -34.48 18.07
N PHE A 24 -22.87 -35.34 18.41
CA PHE A 24 -22.42 -35.52 19.79
C PHE A 24 -21.67 -34.29 20.33
N LEU A 25 -20.82 -33.67 19.50
CA LEU A 25 -20.12 -32.43 19.84
C LEU A 25 -21.09 -31.27 20.07
N GLU A 26 -22.14 -31.17 19.24
CA GLU A 26 -23.19 -30.16 19.37
C GLU A 26 -24.04 -30.40 20.62
N HIS A 27 -24.36 -31.65 20.93
CA HIS A 27 -25.09 -32.02 22.15
C HIS A 27 -24.32 -31.68 23.45
N LEU A 28 -22.99 -31.74 23.41
CA LEU A 28 -22.12 -31.36 24.52
C LEU A 28 -21.80 -29.84 24.55
N ASN A 29 -22.36 -29.06 23.61
CA ASN A 29 -22.01 -27.65 23.40
C ASN A 29 -20.49 -27.42 23.21
N LEU A 30 -19.77 -28.48 22.79
CA LEU A 30 -18.33 -28.50 22.65
C LEU A 30 -17.88 -27.98 21.28
N THR A 31 -18.81 -27.84 20.33
CA THR A 31 -18.60 -27.20 19.03
C THR A 31 -18.03 -25.79 19.18
N GLU A 32 -18.50 -25.01 20.16
CA GLU A 32 -17.99 -23.66 20.42
C GLU A 32 -16.55 -23.69 20.95
N VAL A 33 -16.26 -24.54 21.94
CA VAL A 33 -14.92 -24.70 22.53
C VAL A 33 -13.92 -25.28 21.53
N LEU A 34 -14.34 -26.22 20.68
CA LEU A 34 -13.52 -26.75 19.62
C LEU A 34 -13.30 -25.71 18.53
N ASN A 35 -14.32 -24.94 18.13
CA ASN A 35 -14.13 -23.86 17.17
C ASN A 35 -13.15 -22.81 17.70
N GLU A 36 -13.24 -22.45 18.99
CA GLU A 36 -12.30 -21.55 19.66
C GLU A 36 -10.85 -22.10 19.73
N ARG A 37 -10.69 -23.43 19.79
CA ARG A 37 -9.38 -24.12 19.78
C ARG A 37 -8.86 -24.41 18.37
N THR A 38 -9.72 -24.43 17.35
CA THR A 38 -9.42 -24.87 15.98
C THR A 38 -9.38 -23.69 15.00
N GLU A 39 -9.91 -22.52 15.36
CA GLU A 39 -9.66 -21.30 14.59
C GLU A 39 -8.17 -20.93 14.67
N ASP A 40 -7.53 -20.85 13.51
CA ASP A 40 -6.16 -20.34 13.38
C ASP A 40 -6.11 -18.93 13.95
N THR A 41 -5.43 -18.75 15.09
CA THR A 41 -5.37 -17.44 15.73
C THR A 41 -4.70 -16.45 14.78
N PRO A 42 -5.26 -15.24 14.57
CA PRO A 42 -4.62 -14.23 13.73
C PRO A 42 -3.33 -13.70 14.36
N TRP A 43 -3.06 -14.02 15.63
CA TRP A 43 -1.86 -13.67 16.39
C TRP A 43 -0.67 -14.57 16.10
N THR A 44 -0.36 -14.79 14.82
CA THR A 44 0.93 -15.34 14.41
C THR A 44 2.01 -14.27 14.50
N TRP A 45 3.30 -14.63 14.28
CA TRP A 45 4.36 -13.61 14.18
C TRP A 45 4.02 -12.59 13.09
N LEU A 46 3.63 -13.07 11.90
CA LEU A 46 3.28 -12.22 10.75
C LEU A 46 2.02 -11.41 10.99
N GLY A 47 1.00 -11.99 11.63
CA GLY A 47 -0.19 -11.27 12.05
C GLY A 47 0.12 -10.18 13.08
N SER A 48 1.05 -10.43 14.00
CA SER A 48 1.51 -9.43 14.99
C SER A 48 2.30 -8.29 14.33
N MET A 49 3.13 -8.59 13.34
CA MET A 49 3.80 -7.57 12.53
C MET A 49 2.80 -6.76 11.72
N PHE A 50 1.80 -7.40 11.13
CA PHE A 50 0.76 -6.72 10.38
C PHE A 50 -0.07 -5.81 11.31
N TYR A 51 -0.43 -6.29 12.51
CA TYR A 51 -1.05 -5.49 13.56
C TYR A 51 -0.22 -4.25 13.91
N ALA A 52 1.08 -4.43 14.16
CA ALA A 52 1.99 -3.33 14.42
C ALA A 52 2.05 -2.36 13.23
N GLY A 53 2.17 -2.91 12.02
CA GLY A 53 2.15 -2.20 10.74
C GLY A 53 0.96 -1.28 10.57
N GLN A 54 -0.26 -1.81 10.64
CA GLN A 54 -1.48 -1.03 10.46
C GLN A 54 -1.65 0.08 11.51
N LEU A 55 -1.05 -0.06 12.70
CA LEU A 55 -1.11 0.92 13.77
C LEU A 55 -0.22 2.14 13.49
N TYR A 56 1.08 1.94 13.24
CA TYR A 56 1.98 3.08 13.00
C TYR A 56 1.80 3.70 11.60
N THR A 57 1.33 2.92 10.62
CA THR A 57 0.96 3.44 9.28
C THR A 57 -0.39 4.14 9.26
N THR A 58 -1.11 4.12 10.38
CA THR A 58 -2.45 4.68 10.56
C THR A 58 -3.48 4.16 9.55
N ILE A 59 -3.31 2.95 9.02
CA ILE A 59 -4.29 2.31 8.15
C ILE A 59 -5.45 1.77 8.99
N GLY A 60 -5.14 0.97 10.01
CA GLY A 60 -6.11 0.53 11.01
C GLY A 60 -7.29 -0.33 10.51
N TYR A 61 -7.05 -1.42 9.79
CA TYR A 61 -8.11 -2.33 9.30
C TYR A 61 -9.00 -2.94 10.40
N GLY A 62 -8.56 -2.92 11.66
CA GLY A 62 -9.33 -3.49 12.76
C GLY A 62 -9.22 -5.02 12.90
N PHE A 63 -8.40 -5.68 12.06
CA PHE A 63 -8.08 -7.09 12.18
C PHE A 63 -6.61 -7.37 11.80
N PRO A 64 -5.79 -8.00 12.67
CA PRO A 64 -6.09 -8.36 14.06
C PRO A 64 -6.30 -7.10 14.93
N ALA A 65 -7.01 -7.23 16.06
CA ALA A 65 -7.16 -6.15 17.03
C ALA A 65 -7.05 -6.67 18.48
N THR A 66 -6.41 -5.90 19.35
CA THR A 66 -6.23 -6.28 20.76
C THR A 66 -7.52 -6.14 21.54
N SER A 67 -8.06 -7.26 22.01
CA SER A 67 -9.23 -7.26 22.91
C SER A 67 -8.86 -7.09 24.38
N THR A 68 -7.62 -7.37 24.78
CA THR A 68 -7.16 -7.32 26.18
C THR A 68 -6.85 -5.90 26.64
N ALA A 69 -7.10 -5.61 27.93
CA ALA A 69 -6.79 -4.30 28.52
C ALA A 69 -5.28 -3.97 28.43
N ALA A 70 -4.42 -4.93 28.75
CA ALA A 70 -2.97 -4.78 28.66
C ALA A 70 -2.52 -4.51 27.20
N GLY A 71 -3.07 -5.23 26.23
CA GLY A 71 -2.77 -5.02 24.81
C GLY A 71 -3.16 -3.63 24.34
N ARG A 72 -4.34 -3.13 24.74
CA ARG A 72 -4.78 -1.76 24.42
C ARG A 72 -3.83 -0.70 24.98
N VAL A 73 -3.40 -0.84 26.24
CA VAL A 73 -2.43 0.09 26.85
C VAL A 73 -1.09 0.04 26.13
N ALA A 74 -0.58 -1.15 25.79
CA ALA A 74 0.65 -1.30 25.02
C ALA A 74 0.56 -0.62 23.65
N SER A 75 -0.58 -0.77 22.95
CA SER A 75 -0.82 -0.15 21.65
C SER A 75 -0.86 1.38 21.72
N ILE A 76 -1.37 1.98 22.81
CA ILE A 76 -1.34 3.44 23.03
C ILE A 76 0.10 3.96 23.05
N PHE A 77 0.98 3.33 23.84
CA PHE A 77 2.39 3.73 23.88
C PHE A 77 3.08 3.48 22.53
N TYR A 78 2.75 2.39 21.86
CA TYR A 78 3.30 2.06 20.55
C TYR A 78 2.96 3.12 19.49
N ILE A 79 1.71 3.53 19.37
CA ILE A 79 1.29 4.53 18.36
C ILE A 79 1.80 5.94 18.68
N LEU A 80 1.95 6.28 19.97
CA LEU A 80 2.44 7.59 20.41
C LEU A 80 3.82 7.91 19.80
N PHE A 81 4.73 6.93 19.80
CA PHE A 81 6.05 7.09 19.21
C PHE A 81 6.11 6.59 17.77
N GLY A 82 5.32 5.56 17.43
CA GLY A 82 5.30 4.93 16.11
C GLY A 82 4.87 5.88 14.99
N ILE A 83 3.77 6.63 15.18
CA ILE A 83 3.25 7.53 14.15
C ILE A 83 4.26 8.66 13.81
N PRO A 84 4.83 9.41 14.78
CA PRO A 84 5.84 10.43 14.48
C PRO A 84 7.06 9.87 13.73
N ILE A 85 7.60 8.73 14.19
CA ILE A 85 8.75 8.08 13.56
C ILE A 85 8.39 7.66 12.13
N PHE A 86 7.24 7.03 11.95
CA PHE A 86 6.76 6.60 10.64
C PHE A 86 6.60 7.77 9.67
N LEU A 87 5.99 8.89 10.09
CA LEU A 87 5.83 10.07 9.24
C LEU A 87 7.17 10.70 8.85
N ILE A 88 8.16 10.71 9.74
CA ILE A 88 9.52 11.19 9.43
C ILE A 88 10.16 10.31 8.35
N ILE A 89 10.12 8.99 8.56
CA ILE A 89 10.65 7.99 7.62
C ILE A 89 9.94 8.14 6.26
N LEU A 90 8.61 8.20 6.28
CA LEU A 90 7.79 8.29 5.08
C LEU A 90 8.11 9.54 4.26
N LYS A 91 8.26 10.68 4.93
CA LYS A 91 8.67 11.94 4.30
C LYS A 91 10.04 11.84 3.63
N ASP A 92 11.01 11.22 4.28
CA ASP A 92 12.36 11.10 3.73
C ASP A 92 12.43 10.10 2.57
N ILE A 93 11.67 9.00 2.63
CA ILE A 93 11.50 8.07 1.50
C ILE A 93 10.79 8.76 0.33
N GLY A 94 9.70 9.50 0.58
CA GLY A 94 8.99 10.26 -0.46
C GLY A 94 9.89 11.30 -1.15
N ARG A 95 10.77 11.96 -0.39
CA ARG A 95 11.82 12.85 -0.94
C ARG A 95 12.81 12.07 -1.80
N LEU A 96 13.30 10.93 -1.34
CA LEU A 96 14.21 10.07 -2.10
C LEU A 96 13.59 9.64 -3.43
N MET A 97 12.34 9.18 -3.41
CA MET A 97 11.58 8.81 -4.60
C MET A 97 11.41 9.99 -5.55
N SER A 98 11.07 11.18 -5.05
CA SER A 98 10.92 12.36 -5.91
C SER A 98 12.21 12.74 -6.65
N ARG A 99 13.37 12.62 -6.00
CA ARG A 99 14.69 12.84 -6.63
C ARG A 99 14.96 11.79 -7.70
N GLY A 100 14.67 10.52 -7.41
CA GLY A 100 14.77 9.42 -8.37
C GLY A 100 13.91 9.64 -9.61
N CYS A 101 12.63 9.97 -9.41
CA CYS A 101 11.65 10.26 -10.47
C CYS A 101 12.08 11.47 -11.30
N ARG A 102 12.58 12.55 -10.68
CA ARG A 102 13.08 13.73 -11.40
C ARG A 102 14.31 13.38 -12.25
N LYS A 103 15.22 12.55 -11.73
CA LYS A 103 16.39 12.07 -12.47
C LYS A 103 15.97 11.22 -13.68
N LEU A 104 15.00 10.31 -13.49
CA LEU A 104 14.43 9.50 -14.56
C LEU A 104 13.72 10.35 -15.61
N TYR A 105 12.87 11.29 -15.18
CA TYR A 105 12.17 12.23 -16.07
C TYR A 105 13.15 13.03 -16.94
N LYS A 106 14.22 13.56 -16.34
CA LYS A 106 15.28 14.26 -17.08
C LYS A 106 16.00 13.36 -18.07
N ARG A 107 16.32 12.11 -17.69
CA ARG A 107 16.95 11.13 -18.58
C ARG A 107 16.07 10.84 -19.79
N LEU A 108 14.80 10.49 -19.57
CA LEU A 108 13.82 10.21 -20.64
C LEU A 108 13.66 11.41 -21.58
N ARG A 109 13.57 12.63 -21.02
CA ARG A 109 13.45 13.85 -21.83
C ARG A 109 14.72 14.18 -22.62
N SER A 110 15.91 13.97 -22.03
CA SER A 110 17.19 14.22 -22.71
C SER A 110 17.41 13.27 -23.89
N SER A 111 16.98 12.01 -23.78
CA SER A 111 17.03 11.06 -24.89
C SER A 111 16.09 11.47 -26.03
N ARG A 112 14.91 12.03 -25.73
CA ARG A 112 14.02 12.59 -26.76
C ARG A 112 14.56 13.88 -27.39
N ARG A 113 15.25 14.74 -26.62
CA ARG A 113 15.89 15.95 -27.17
C ARG A 113 17.04 15.64 -28.12
N LYS A 114 17.89 14.64 -27.81
CA LYS A 114 18.98 14.21 -28.71
C LYS A 114 18.48 13.71 -30.08
N ILE A 115 17.26 13.16 -30.13
CA ILE A 115 16.62 12.77 -31.40
C ILE A 115 16.11 13.99 -32.17
N ALA A 116 15.72 15.07 -31.49
CA ALA A 116 15.21 16.30 -32.09
C ALA A 116 16.31 17.32 -32.48
N ASP A 117 17.45 17.33 -31.78
CA ASP A 117 18.50 18.36 -31.91
C ASP A 117 19.55 18.12 -33.02
N THR A 118 19.38 17.14 -33.90
CA THR A 118 20.21 16.97 -35.11
C THR A 118 20.02 18.11 -36.14
N LYS A 119 19.39 19.26 -35.79
CA LYS A 119 18.99 20.29 -36.77
C LYS A 119 19.47 21.74 -36.60
N SER A 120 20.15 22.21 -35.54
CA SER A 120 20.75 23.59 -35.60
C SER A 120 21.72 23.96 -34.46
N LEU A 121 22.71 24.81 -34.80
CA LEU A 121 24.02 24.96 -34.15
C LEU A 121 24.25 26.29 -33.39
N GLN A 122 24.86 26.14 -32.21
CA GLN A 122 25.98 26.87 -31.57
C GLN A 122 25.98 28.37 -31.19
N THR A 123 25.35 29.33 -31.88
CA THR A 123 25.59 30.78 -31.54
C THR A 123 24.75 31.34 -30.38
N VAL A 124 23.72 30.62 -29.91
CA VAL A 124 22.77 31.13 -28.88
C VAL A 124 23.20 30.83 -27.42
N SER A 125 24.37 30.21 -27.23
CA SER A 125 24.83 29.56 -25.98
C SER A 125 24.71 30.41 -24.70
N HIS A 126 25.06 31.70 -24.74
CA HIS A 126 25.10 32.53 -23.53
C HIS A 126 23.71 33.06 -23.10
N PHE A 127 22.87 33.52 -24.04
CA PHE A 127 21.48 33.89 -23.76
C PHE A 127 20.62 32.66 -23.44
N PHE A 128 20.90 31.53 -24.10
CA PHE A 128 20.32 30.25 -23.71
C PHE A 128 20.72 29.88 -22.31
N SER A 129 21.97 30.02 -21.86
CA SER A 129 22.36 29.63 -20.49
C SER A 129 21.51 30.33 -19.42
N ASN A 130 21.27 31.64 -19.55
CA ASN A 130 20.45 32.37 -18.58
C ASN A 130 18.95 32.04 -18.68
N LYS A 131 18.41 31.93 -19.90
CA LYS A 131 17.02 31.50 -20.15
C LYS A 131 16.80 30.02 -19.80
N MET A 132 17.84 29.20 -19.91
CA MET A 132 17.88 27.77 -19.63
C MET A 132 18.06 27.53 -18.14
N ASN A 133 18.77 28.39 -17.41
CA ASN A 133 18.81 28.37 -15.95
C ASN A 133 17.44 28.76 -15.37
N ALA A 134 16.83 29.84 -15.86
CA ALA A 134 15.46 30.23 -15.51
C ALA A 134 14.44 29.14 -15.89
N ARG A 135 14.56 28.54 -17.09
CA ARG A 135 13.75 27.38 -17.49
C ARG A 135 14.11 26.12 -16.72
N LEU A 136 15.34 25.92 -16.25
CA LEU A 136 15.73 24.76 -15.44
C LEU A 136 15.05 24.84 -14.08
N HIS A 137 14.97 26.03 -13.47
CA HIS A 137 14.25 26.22 -12.21
C HIS A 137 12.73 25.97 -12.37
N ALA A 138 12.13 26.37 -13.48
CA ALA A 138 10.73 26.07 -13.81
C ALA A 138 10.52 24.60 -14.28
N GLU A 139 11.46 24.01 -15.01
CA GLU A 139 11.44 22.64 -15.56
C GLU A 139 11.82 21.59 -14.51
N ASN A 140 12.50 22.02 -13.45
CA ASN A 140 12.74 21.20 -12.28
C ASN A 140 11.43 20.88 -11.56
N ALA A 141 10.35 21.67 -11.66
CA ALA A 141 9.07 21.30 -11.08
C ALA A 141 8.59 19.97 -11.69
N PHE A 142 8.57 18.92 -10.87
CA PHE A 142 8.04 17.64 -11.30
C PHE A 142 6.53 17.81 -11.43
N PRO A 143 5.94 17.63 -12.63
CA PRO A 143 4.53 17.92 -12.83
C PRO A 143 3.68 16.99 -11.98
N ILE A 144 2.84 17.58 -11.12
CA ILE A 144 1.87 16.90 -10.25
C ILE A 144 1.07 15.82 -10.99
N PRO A 145 0.54 16.03 -12.23
CA PRO A 145 -0.20 14.98 -12.92
C PRO A 145 0.64 13.72 -13.22
N ILE A 146 1.96 13.85 -13.40
CA ILE A 146 2.83 12.68 -13.57
C ILE A 146 3.00 11.95 -12.23
N ALA A 147 3.05 12.66 -11.10
CA ALA A 147 3.13 12.02 -9.78
C ALA A 147 1.86 11.21 -9.48
N LEU A 148 0.70 11.83 -9.73
CA LEU A 148 -0.60 11.20 -9.54
C LEU A 148 -0.79 10.01 -10.49
N SER A 149 -0.36 10.12 -11.75
CA SER A 149 -0.42 8.99 -12.67
C SER A 149 0.49 7.85 -12.25
N MET A 150 1.69 8.14 -11.72
CA MET A 150 2.59 7.12 -11.18
C MET A 150 1.97 6.40 -9.98
N LEU A 151 1.32 7.12 -9.06
CA LEU A 151 0.61 6.50 -7.94
C LEU A 151 -0.54 5.61 -8.43
N PHE A 152 -1.34 6.09 -9.39
CA PHE A 152 -2.44 5.31 -9.95
C PHE A 152 -1.94 4.04 -10.66
N LEU A 153 -0.89 4.14 -11.47
CA LEU A 153 -0.26 3.00 -12.12
C LEU A 153 0.33 2.01 -11.11
N TRP A 154 0.87 2.48 -9.99
CA TRP A 154 1.36 1.63 -8.91
C TRP A 154 0.23 0.81 -8.27
N ILE A 155 -0.95 1.41 -8.06
CA ILE A 155 -2.13 0.72 -7.54
C ILE A 155 -2.57 -0.38 -8.51
N LEU A 156 -2.67 -0.07 -9.81
CA LEU A 156 -3.02 -1.05 -10.83
C LEU A 156 -1.99 -2.19 -10.92
N PHE A 157 -0.70 -1.86 -10.88
CA PHE A 157 0.38 -2.85 -10.88
C PHE A 157 0.30 -3.77 -9.66
N SER A 158 0.12 -3.21 -8.46
CA SER A 158 0.01 -3.97 -7.21
C SER A 158 -1.22 -4.88 -7.24
N ALA A 159 -2.36 -4.38 -7.72
CA ALA A 159 -3.58 -5.18 -7.89
C ALA A 159 -3.38 -6.33 -8.89
N SER A 160 -2.65 -6.11 -9.98
CA SER A 160 -2.39 -7.14 -10.98
C SER A 160 -1.47 -8.22 -10.43
N LEU A 161 -0.45 -7.83 -9.67
CA LEU A 161 0.48 -8.76 -9.03
C LEU A 161 -0.23 -9.58 -7.95
N PHE A 162 -1.09 -8.94 -7.17
CA PHE A 162 -1.89 -9.61 -6.14
C PHE A 162 -2.87 -10.61 -6.75
N CYS A 163 -3.63 -10.25 -7.79
CA CYS A 163 -4.53 -11.19 -8.46
C CYS A 163 -3.81 -12.35 -9.16
N TYR A 164 -2.56 -12.16 -9.56
CA TYR A 164 -1.77 -13.24 -10.14
C TYR A 164 -1.42 -14.31 -9.09
N TRP A 165 -1.14 -13.87 -7.85
CA TRP A 165 -0.79 -14.75 -6.75
C TRP A 165 -1.99 -15.30 -6.00
N GLU A 166 -2.98 -14.45 -5.73
CA GLU A 166 -4.18 -14.75 -4.97
C GLU A 166 -5.33 -15.04 -5.93
N ARG A 167 -5.58 -16.32 -6.22
CA ARG A 167 -6.58 -16.72 -7.22
C ARG A 167 -8.02 -16.49 -6.77
N GLU A 168 -8.26 -16.30 -5.48
CA GLU A 168 -9.61 -16.15 -4.95
C GLU A 168 -10.17 -14.74 -5.13
N TRP A 169 -9.31 -13.73 -5.33
CA TRP A 169 -9.73 -12.33 -5.39
C TRP A 169 -9.81 -11.81 -6.82
N GLY A 170 -10.91 -11.13 -7.12
CA GLY A 170 -11.07 -10.41 -8.38
C GLY A 170 -10.14 -9.19 -8.50
N TYR A 171 -9.84 -8.77 -9.73
CA TYR A 171 -8.99 -7.61 -10.01
C TYR A 171 -9.53 -6.30 -9.44
N LEU A 172 -10.85 -6.10 -9.54
CA LEU A 172 -11.51 -4.92 -8.99
C LEU A 172 -11.40 -4.86 -7.46
N THR A 173 -11.60 -6.00 -6.79
CA THR A 173 -11.44 -6.13 -5.33
C THR A 173 -10.02 -5.79 -4.91
N SER A 174 -9.02 -6.21 -5.69
CA SER A 174 -7.62 -5.94 -5.42
C SER A 174 -7.26 -4.46 -5.62
N ILE A 175 -7.80 -3.81 -6.67
CA ILE A 175 -7.65 -2.34 -6.84
C ILE A 175 -8.25 -1.62 -5.64
N TYR A 176 -9.48 -1.99 -5.26
CA TYR A 176 -10.17 -1.40 -4.12
C TYR A 176 -9.36 -1.56 -2.83
N PHE A 177 -8.83 -2.77 -2.57
CA PHE A 177 -7.95 -3.05 -1.44
C PHE A 177 -6.73 -2.11 -1.41
N PHE A 178 -5.94 -2.06 -2.48
CA PHE A 178 -4.73 -1.24 -2.52
C PHE A 178 -5.05 0.25 -2.44
N PHE A 179 -6.15 0.72 -3.06
CA PHE A 179 -6.57 2.11 -2.97
C PHE A 179 -6.93 2.49 -1.52
N VAL A 180 -7.79 1.71 -0.85
CA VAL A 180 -8.21 1.95 0.55
C VAL A 180 -7.03 1.84 1.52
N SER A 181 -6.10 0.93 1.23
CA SER A 181 -4.90 0.71 2.04
C SER A 181 -3.87 1.84 1.91
N ILE A 182 -3.52 2.21 0.67
CA ILE A 182 -2.52 3.24 0.40
C ILE A 182 -3.05 4.63 0.79
N SER A 183 -4.36 4.88 0.65
CA SER A 183 -4.98 6.12 1.16
C SER A 183 -5.10 6.18 2.68
N THR A 184 -4.64 5.15 3.40
CA THR A 184 -4.74 5.00 4.86
C THR A 184 -6.17 5.10 5.39
N VAL A 185 -7.17 4.76 4.57
CA VAL A 185 -8.58 4.70 5.01
C VAL A 185 -8.84 3.42 5.78
N GLY A 186 -8.29 2.30 5.29
CA GLY A 186 -8.28 1.02 6.01
C GLY A 186 -9.63 0.51 6.48
N LEU A 187 -10.62 0.42 5.58
CA LEU A 187 -11.99 -0.01 5.92
C LEU A 187 -12.06 -1.37 6.62
N GLY A 188 -11.12 -2.28 6.33
CA GLY A 188 -11.02 -3.57 7.01
C GLY A 188 -12.07 -4.61 6.62
N ASP A 189 -12.87 -4.30 5.61
CA ASP A 189 -13.85 -5.21 5.00
C ASP A 189 -13.17 -6.35 4.22
N ILE A 190 -11.99 -6.09 3.69
CA ILE A 190 -11.15 -7.08 3.01
C ILE A 190 -9.69 -6.97 3.48
N VAL A 191 -9.13 -8.10 3.93
CA VAL A 191 -7.74 -8.23 4.39
C VAL A 191 -7.19 -9.55 3.87
N PHE A 192 -5.92 -9.56 3.45
CA PHE A 192 -5.26 -10.79 3.03
C PHE A 192 -4.95 -11.67 4.26
N MET A 193 -5.33 -12.95 4.21
CA MET A 193 -5.14 -13.89 5.34
C MET A 193 -4.01 -14.89 5.11
N ASN A 194 -3.49 -14.99 3.88
CA ASN A 194 -2.46 -15.97 3.56
C ASN A 194 -1.08 -15.55 4.10
N PRO A 195 -0.49 -16.31 5.04
CA PRO A 195 0.75 -15.93 5.73
C PRO A 195 1.92 -15.74 4.77
N ASP A 196 2.04 -16.59 3.74
CA ASP A 196 3.16 -16.58 2.80
C ASP A 196 3.26 -15.27 2.00
N MET A 197 2.13 -14.60 1.77
CA MET A 197 2.07 -13.39 0.93
C MET A 197 1.92 -12.10 1.74
N MET A 198 1.73 -12.18 3.07
CA MET A 198 1.54 -11.00 3.92
C MET A 198 2.70 -10.01 3.83
N ILE A 199 3.94 -10.51 3.85
CA ILE A 199 5.15 -9.67 3.82
C ILE A 199 5.22 -8.90 2.50
N PHE A 200 4.99 -9.59 1.38
CA PHE A 200 5.03 -8.97 0.05
C PHE A 200 3.96 -7.90 -0.09
N ASN A 201 2.73 -8.17 0.35
CA ASN A 201 1.64 -7.20 0.32
C ASN A 201 1.92 -5.99 1.21
N PHE A 202 2.46 -6.23 2.39
CA PHE A 202 2.88 -5.16 3.29
C PHE A 202 3.95 -4.25 2.65
N LEU A 203 4.95 -4.83 1.99
CA LEU A 203 5.98 -4.07 1.26
C LEU A 203 5.39 -3.25 0.09
N LEU A 204 4.44 -3.81 -0.66
CA LEU A 204 3.74 -3.09 -1.74
C LEU A 204 2.96 -1.88 -1.20
N ILE A 205 2.29 -2.04 -0.05
CA ILE A 205 1.60 -0.96 0.65
C ILE A 205 2.61 0.11 1.10
N LEU A 206 3.75 -0.26 1.70
CA LEU A 206 4.78 0.70 2.12
C LEU A 206 5.35 1.52 0.96
N ILE A 207 5.62 0.90 -0.20
CA ILE A 207 6.05 1.61 -1.40
C ILE A 207 4.93 2.53 -1.91
N GLY A 208 3.68 2.08 -1.87
CA GLY A 208 2.51 2.89 -2.19
C GLY A 208 2.37 4.13 -1.30
N LEU A 209 2.56 3.97 0.01
CA LEU A 209 2.56 5.07 0.98
C LEU A 209 3.70 6.06 0.70
N ALA A 210 4.87 5.57 0.29
CA ALA A 210 5.98 6.43 -0.10
C ALA A 210 5.68 7.26 -1.37
N LEU A 211 5.00 6.66 -2.36
CA LEU A 211 4.49 7.38 -3.54
C LEU A 211 3.43 8.41 -3.17
N LEU A 212 2.51 8.05 -2.26
CA LEU A 212 1.50 8.97 -1.76
C LEU A 212 2.16 10.16 -1.02
N SER A 213 3.16 9.89 -0.19
CA SER A 213 3.96 10.93 0.49
C SER A 213 4.68 11.86 -0.49
N MET A 214 5.24 11.32 -1.58
CA MET A 214 5.79 12.13 -2.66
C MET A 214 4.72 13.04 -3.28
N CYS A 215 3.51 12.53 -3.53
CA CYS A 215 2.41 13.34 -4.07
C CYS A 215 2.02 14.47 -3.10
N PHE A 216 1.85 14.17 -1.81
CA PHE A 216 1.55 15.18 -0.79
C PHE A 216 2.62 16.26 -0.68
N ASN A 217 3.90 15.88 -0.72
CA ASN A 217 5.01 16.84 -0.71
C ASN A 217 4.95 17.79 -1.92
N LEU A 218 4.66 17.28 -3.12
CA LEU A 218 4.53 18.12 -4.33
C LEU A 218 3.33 19.07 -4.24
N ILE A 219 2.19 18.59 -3.74
CA ILE A 219 0.99 19.41 -3.53
C ILE A 219 1.27 20.51 -2.51
N GLN A 220 1.91 20.17 -1.39
CA GLN A 220 2.27 21.12 -0.35
C GLN A 220 3.17 22.23 -0.87
N VAL A 221 4.21 21.90 -1.65
CA VAL A 221 5.12 22.89 -2.26
C VAL A 221 4.38 23.82 -3.22
N GLN A 222 3.47 23.28 -4.04
CA GLN A 222 2.69 24.09 -4.98
C GLN A 222 1.72 25.01 -4.25
N SER A 223 0.96 24.50 -3.28
CA SER A 223 0.00 25.29 -2.51
C SER A 223 0.69 26.41 -1.72
N PHE A 224 1.86 26.13 -1.12
CA PHE A 224 2.66 27.15 -0.44
C PHE A 224 3.14 28.25 -1.41
N SER A 225 3.56 27.86 -2.61
CA SER A 225 4.01 28.81 -3.65
C SER A 225 2.86 29.70 -4.14
N VAL A 226 1.66 29.14 -4.34
CA VAL A 226 0.46 29.90 -4.72
C VAL A 226 0.04 30.85 -3.60
N PHE A 227 0.03 30.38 -2.35
CA PHE A 227 -0.32 31.21 -1.20
C PHE A 227 0.63 32.40 -1.04
N LEU A 228 1.94 32.18 -1.15
CA LEU A 228 2.94 33.26 -1.14
C LEU A 228 2.71 34.26 -2.27
N PHE A 229 2.46 33.78 -3.49
CA PHE A 229 2.20 34.65 -4.63
C PHE A 229 0.95 35.50 -4.40
N SER A 230 -0.14 34.92 -3.92
CA SER A 230 -1.36 35.65 -3.57
C SER A 230 -1.14 36.64 -2.43
N PHE A 231 -0.39 36.31 -1.38
CA PHE A 231 -0.17 37.21 -0.24
C PHE A 231 0.75 38.40 -0.59
N PHE A 232 1.84 38.15 -1.33
CA PHE A 232 2.80 39.20 -1.71
C PHE A 232 2.34 40.06 -2.89
N CYS A 233 1.47 39.56 -3.78
CA CYS A 233 0.85 40.43 -4.80
C CYS A 233 -0.33 41.26 -4.28
N TYR A 234 -0.90 40.92 -3.11
CA TYR A 234 -2.10 41.58 -2.58
C TYR A 234 -1.83 42.45 -1.34
N THR A 235 -0.56 42.70 -0.99
CA THR A 235 -0.19 43.73 -0.02
C THR A 235 -0.06 45.06 -0.76
N PRO A 236 -1.07 45.96 -0.73
CA PRO A 236 -0.86 47.33 -1.17
C PRO A 236 0.19 47.96 -0.25
N THR A 237 1.16 48.63 -0.86
CA THR A 237 2.15 49.46 -0.15
C THR A 237 1.50 50.68 0.48
#